data_AF-A0A7C8YIG7-F1
#
_entry.id   AF-A0A7C8YIG7-F1
#
_cell.length_a   1.000
_cell.length_b   1.000
_cell.length_c   1.000
_cell.angle_alpha   90.00
_cell.angle_beta   90.00
_cell.angle_gamma   90.00
#
_symmetry.space_group_name_H-M   'P 1'
#
loop_
_entity.id
_entity.type
_entity.pdbx_description
1 polymer ?
#
loop_
_entity_poly.entity_id
_entity_poly.type
_entity_poly.pdbx_seq_one_letter_code
_entity_poly.pdbx_strand_id
1 'polypeptide(L)'
;MARFRNRKKRKVVVKPVVKNQQQPTVDQVTGKKIPQSFVFSRTKLPSSLRQLEMDLRKLMLPYTALKLKEKKRNNLKDFLNVAGPMGVTHFLILSKTHAAPYLRVAKTPQGPTLTFKIHEYSLAVDIAQSQLRPRCPQDLFKNSPLLVLSGFGTGEEHLILITRMFQHMFPTIDVNTVKLSLCQRIVLLNYNKETKLIDFRHYSIRLQPVGVSRRIRKFVQNHQVPDLRNLQDVSDFVTRAGYGSESEADDEAATVSLASDLGRVNRASTKSAVKLQEIGPRMTLELIKIEEGLCTGQVMFSINGTAGEKKSQDKKNNKEDEDEEEEEEEVEDGEGEADSDDDGEEEDDEEEE
;
A
#
# COMPACT_ATOMS: atom_id res chain seq x y z
N MET A 1 62.00 -3.71 37.32
CA MET A 1 60.81 -4.11 36.54
C MET A 1 59.64 -3.24 36.98
N ALA A 2 59.10 -2.40 36.09
CA ALA A 2 57.74 -1.86 36.19
C ALA A 2 57.40 -1.18 34.85
N ARG A 3 56.59 -1.86 34.03
CA ARG A 3 56.13 -1.34 32.73
C ARG A 3 54.95 -0.39 32.98
N PHE A 4 55.14 0.90 32.71
CA PHE A 4 54.04 1.86 32.63
C PHE A 4 53.18 1.57 31.39
N ARG A 5 51.93 1.12 31.63
CA ARG A 5 50.91 0.95 30.59
C ARG A 5 50.27 2.31 30.30
N ASN A 6 50.62 2.92 29.16
CA ASN A 6 49.94 4.11 28.62
C ASN A 6 48.46 3.78 28.31
N ARG A 7 47.53 4.34 29.09
CA ARG A 7 46.09 4.39 28.76
C ARG A 7 45.88 5.36 27.60
N LYS A 8 45.69 4.84 26.38
CA LYS A 8 45.24 5.62 25.21
C LYS A 8 43.84 6.17 25.48
N LYS A 9 43.71 7.51 25.55
CA LYS A 9 42.43 8.22 25.53
C LYS A 9 41.66 7.84 24.26
N ARG A 10 40.50 7.17 24.41
CA ARG A 10 39.56 6.91 23.32
C ARG A 10 38.97 8.26 22.88
N LYS A 11 39.27 8.68 21.64
CA LYS A 11 38.59 9.79 20.98
C LYS A 11 37.15 9.36 20.69
N VAL A 12 36.17 10.05 21.27
CA VAL A 12 34.76 9.93 20.90
C VAL A 12 34.61 10.49 19.49
N VAL A 13 34.49 9.61 18.51
CA VAL A 13 34.15 10.00 17.14
C VAL A 13 32.64 10.22 17.11
N VAL A 14 32.23 11.48 17.22
CA VAL A 14 30.86 11.90 16.96
C VAL A 14 30.58 11.62 15.48
N LYS A 15 29.83 10.55 15.20
CA LYS A 15 29.34 10.28 13.85
C LYS A 15 28.43 11.44 13.45
N PRO A 16 28.63 12.08 12.29
CA PRO A 16 27.74 13.15 11.85
C PRO A 16 26.34 12.56 11.66
N VAL A 17 25.35 13.24 12.26
CA VAL A 17 23.93 12.97 12.07
C VAL A 17 23.66 13.07 10.58
N VAL A 18 23.36 11.92 9.96
CA VAL A 18 22.85 11.86 8.60
C VAL A 18 21.52 12.59 8.63
N LYS A 19 21.49 13.82 8.10
CA LYS A 19 20.24 14.50 7.79
C LYS A 19 19.48 13.57 6.85
N ASN A 20 18.45 12.90 7.37
CA ASN A 20 17.48 12.19 6.54
C ASN A 20 17.00 13.20 5.50
N GLN A 21 17.32 12.93 4.24
CA GLN A 21 16.81 13.69 3.12
C GLN A 21 15.28 13.67 3.24
N GLN A 22 14.71 14.80 3.62
CA GLN A 22 13.27 15.00 3.61
C GLN A 22 12.81 14.74 2.18
N GLN A 23 11.93 13.76 2.01
CA GLN A 23 11.28 13.53 0.72
C GLN A 23 10.59 14.84 0.29
N PRO A 24 10.62 15.19 -1.00
CA PRO A 24 10.06 16.45 -1.47
C PRO A 24 8.58 16.49 -1.09
N THR A 25 8.21 17.44 -0.22
CA THR A 25 6.85 17.65 0.27
C THR A 25 5.92 18.21 -0.82
N VAL A 26 6.48 18.57 -1.99
CA VAL A 26 5.82 19.25 -3.10
C VAL A 26 6.29 18.62 -4.41
N ASP A 27 5.36 18.31 -5.30
CA ASP A 27 5.69 17.89 -6.66
C ASP A 27 6.41 19.03 -7.37
N GLN A 28 7.65 18.80 -7.82
CA GLN A 28 8.47 19.82 -8.50
C GLN A 28 7.84 20.33 -9.82
N VAL A 29 6.86 19.60 -10.36
CA VAL A 29 6.20 19.89 -11.65
C VAL A 29 4.89 20.65 -11.46
N THR A 30 4.11 20.33 -10.43
CA THR A 30 2.74 20.87 -10.26
C THR A 30 2.65 21.95 -9.18
N GLY A 31 3.67 22.09 -8.31
CA GLY A 31 3.67 23.05 -7.20
C GLY A 31 2.62 22.76 -6.11
N LYS A 32 1.89 21.65 -6.23
CA LYS A 32 0.88 21.19 -5.29
C LYS A 32 1.51 20.25 -4.27
N LYS A 33 1.02 20.33 -3.03
CA LYS A 33 1.43 19.43 -1.94
C LYS A 33 1.05 18.01 -2.32
N ILE A 34 2.02 17.10 -2.27
CA ILE A 34 1.81 15.70 -2.62
C ILE A 34 0.85 15.10 -1.57
N PRO A 35 -0.20 14.38 -1.98
CA PRO A 35 -1.07 13.73 -1.02
C PRO A 35 -0.27 12.64 -0.28
N GLN A 36 -0.11 12.83 1.02
CA GLN A 36 0.45 11.82 1.91
C GLN A 36 -0.67 11.10 2.64
N SER A 37 -0.46 9.82 2.91
CA SER A 37 -1.46 8.99 3.59
C SER A 37 -0.90 8.30 4.82
N PHE A 38 -1.74 8.17 5.84
CA PHE A 38 -1.50 7.28 6.96
C PHE A 38 -2.41 6.07 6.85
N VAL A 39 -1.84 4.91 7.14
CA VAL A 39 -2.57 3.65 7.25
C VAL A 39 -2.36 3.15 8.67
N PHE A 40 -3.44 3.03 9.42
CA PHE A 40 -3.40 2.56 10.81
C PHE A 40 -4.67 1.80 11.15
N SER A 41 -4.67 1.17 12.32
CA SER A 41 -5.82 0.50 12.91
C SER A 41 -6.32 1.23 14.15
N ARG A 42 -7.64 1.21 14.39
CA ARG A 42 -8.23 1.71 15.66
C ARG A 42 -8.18 0.62 16.73
N THR A 43 -8.74 -0.54 16.42
CA THR A 43 -8.91 -1.62 17.39
C THR A 43 -7.81 -2.68 17.29
N LYS A 44 -7.74 -3.55 18.30
CA LYS A 44 -6.81 -4.70 18.31
C LYS A 44 -7.11 -5.63 17.13
N LEU A 45 -6.30 -5.51 16.07
CA LEU A 45 -6.44 -6.35 14.90
C LEU A 45 -5.84 -7.76 15.10
N PRO A 46 -6.49 -8.81 14.56
CA PRO A 46 -5.87 -10.13 14.44
C PRO A 46 -4.64 -10.05 13.53
N SER A 47 -3.73 -11.02 13.68
CA SER A 47 -2.47 -11.08 12.94
C SER A 47 -2.63 -10.96 11.42
N SER A 48 -3.68 -11.57 10.86
CA SER A 48 -3.99 -11.50 9.42
C SER A 48 -4.33 -10.07 8.96
N LEU A 49 -5.16 -9.34 9.71
CA LEU A 49 -5.51 -7.95 9.37
C LEU A 49 -4.34 -7.00 9.60
N ARG A 50 -3.47 -7.29 10.58
CA ARG A 50 -2.22 -6.56 10.75
C ARG A 50 -1.25 -6.77 9.58
N GLN A 51 -1.24 -7.95 8.97
CA GLN A 51 -0.50 -8.19 7.72
C GLN A 51 -1.11 -7.43 6.55
N LEU A 52 -2.45 -7.39 6.46
CA LEU A 52 -3.16 -6.59 5.45
C LEU A 52 -2.85 -5.10 5.59
N GLU A 53 -2.82 -4.56 6.82
CA GLU A 53 -2.42 -3.19 7.12
C GLU A 53 -1.01 -2.89 6.62
N MET A 54 -0.06 -3.80 6.88
CA MET A 54 1.31 -3.67 6.37
C MET A 54 1.38 -3.72 4.84
N ASP A 55 0.52 -4.51 4.19
CA ASP A 55 0.45 -4.57 2.74
C ASP A 55 -0.19 -3.31 2.14
N LEU A 56 -1.19 -2.71 2.79
CA LEU A 56 -1.74 -1.40 2.43
C LEU A 56 -0.70 -0.29 2.61
N ARG A 57 0.11 -0.33 3.67
CA ARG A 57 1.24 0.60 3.84
C ARG A 57 2.23 0.51 2.69
N LYS A 58 2.59 -0.71 2.27
CA LYS A 58 3.47 -0.93 1.12
C LYS A 58 2.85 -0.43 -0.18
N LEU A 59 1.55 -0.63 -0.37
CA LEU A 59 0.83 -0.17 -1.54
C LEU A 59 0.94 1.35 -1.70
N MET A 60 0.74 2.08 -0.61
CA MET A 60 0.73 3.55 -0.60
C MET A 60 2.12 4.22 -0.59
N LEU A 61 3.22 3.46 -0.54
CA LEU A 61 4.57 4.01 -0.69
C LEU A 61 4.74 4.80 -2.02
N PRO A 62 5.60 5.82 -2.07
CA PRO A 62 6.51 6.28 -1.02
C PRO A 62 5.88 7.24 0.00
N TYR A 63 4.67 7.74 -0.25
CA TYR A 63 4.04 8.85 0.50
C TYR A 63 3.30 8.41 1.76
N THR A 64 3.76 7.32 2.38
CA THR A 64 3.17 6.71 3.57
C THR A 64 4.25 6.31 4.55
N ALA A 65 3.98 6.50 5.84
CA ALA A 65 4.86 6.09 6.91
C ALA A 65 4.80 4.56 7.14
N LEU A 66 5.76 3.81 6.60
CA LEU A 66 5.83 2.35 6.80
C LEU A 66 6.11 1.95 8.26
N LYS A 67 6.83 2.80 9.00
CA LYS A 67 7.24 2.55 10.39
C LYS A 67 6.35 3.25 11.42
N LEU A 68 5.15 3.66 11.04
CA LEU A 68 4.18 4.18 12.00
C LEU A 68 3.85 3.05 13.00
N LYS A 69 4.08 3.30 14.28
CA LYS A 69 3.76 2.35 15.35
C LYS A 69 2.55 2.88 16.10
N GLU A 70 1.43 2.19 15.96
CA GLU A 70 0.27 2.40 16.80
C GLU A 70 0.54 1.84 18.19
N LYS A 71 0.26 2.67 19.20
CA LYS A 71 0.04 2.22 20.57
C LYS A 71 -1.46 2.06 20.76
N LYS A 72 -1.87 1.19 21.68
CA LYS A 72 -3.29 0.99 22.00
C LYS A 72 -3.95 2.28 22.52
N ARG A 73 -3.23 3.02 23.36
CA ARG A 73 -3.67 4.31 23.94
C ARG A 73 -3.77 5.48 22.95
N ASN A 74 -3.47 5.26 21.66
CA ASN A 74 -3.48 6.36 20.69
C ASN A 74 -4.88 6.61 20.17
N ASN A 75 -5.38 7.82 20.39
CA ASN A 75 -6.67 8.25 19.89
C ASN A 75 -6.60 8.81 18.47
N LEU A 76 -7.73 8.84 17.77
CA LEU A 76 -7.84 9.47 16.43
C LEU A 76 -7.37 10.94 16.44
N LYS A 77 -7.60 11.64 17.55
CA LYS A 77 -7.15 13.03 17.77
C LYS A 77 -5.61 13.14 17.75
N ASP A 78 -4.91 12.15 18.27
CA ASP A 78 -3.43 12.13 18.27
C ASP A 78 -2.89 11.98 16.86
N PHE A 79 -3.50 11.10 16.05
CA PHE A 79 -3.16 10.96 14.64
C PHE A 79 -3.44 12.25 13.86
N LEU A 80 -4.54 12.96 14.16
CA LEU A 80 -4.84 14.26 13.56
C LEU A 80 -3.80 15.33 13.92
N ASN A 81 -3.38 15.38 15.18
CA ASN A 81 -2.35 16.30 15.68
C ASN A 81 -1.00 16.05 15.01
N VAL A 82 -0.64 14.79 14.76
CA VAL A 82 0.59 14.41 14.03
C VAL A 82 0.47 14.65 12.53
N ALA A 83 -0.72 14.43 11.96
CA ALA A 83 -0.99 14.60 10.53
C ALA A 83 -0.84 16.05 10.05
N GLY A 84 -1.21 17.02 10.89
CA GLY A 84 -1.08 18.45 10.59
C GLY A 84 0.32 18.87 10.13
N PRO A 85 1.36 18.76 10.97
CA PRO A 85 2.73 19.15 10.63
C PRO A 85 3.35 18.27 9.54
N MET A 86 3.00 16.98 9.48
CA MET A 86 3.48 16.08 8.42
C MET A 86 2.82 16.35 7.06
N GLY A 87 1.65 17.00 7.07
CA GLY A 87 0.92 17.32 5.86
C GLY A 87 0.18 16.14 5.25
N VAL A 88 -0.24 15.19 6.07
CA VAL A 88 -1.02 14.03 5.67
C VAL A 88 -2.43 14.48 5.30
N THR A 89 -2.92 13.99 4.15
CA THR A 89 -4.20 14.38 3.57
C THR A 89 -5.25 13.28 3.64
N HIS A 90 -4.83 12.01 3.73
CA HIS A 90 -5.74 10.88 3.76
C HIS A 90 -5.38 9.91 4.89
N PHE A 91 -6.40 9.41 5.59
CA PHE A 91 -6.29 8.29 6.51
C PHE A 91 -6.98 7.07 5.92
N LEU A 92 -6.32 5.92 6.02
CA LEU A 92 -6.89 4.61 5.78
C LEU A 92 -6.89 3.90 7.13
N ILE A 93 -8.08 3.68 7.66
CA ILE A 93 -8.28 3.16 9.00
C ILE A 93 -8.89 1.78 8.86
N LEU A 94 -8.18 0.77 9.34
CA LEU A 94 -8.73 -0.57 9.48
C LEU A 94 -9.37 -0.72 10.86
N SER A 95 -10.59 -1.23 10.88
CA SER A 95 -11.26 -1.64 12.11
C SER A 95 -11.84 -3.03 11.93
N LYS A 96 -11.99 -3.74 13.04
CA LYS A 96 -12.66 -5.05 13.05
C LYS A 96 -13.72 -5.02 14.14
N THR A 97 -14.97 -5.26 13.75
CA THR A 97 -16.03 -5.56 14.70
C THR A 97 -16.26 -7.08 14.75
N HIS A 98 -17.12 -7.55 15.64
CA HIS A 98 -17.52 -8.96 15.72
C HIS A 98 -18.12 -9.50 14.40
N ALA A 99 -18.76 -8.65 13.61
CA ALA A 99 -19.44 -9.06 12.39
C ALA A 99 -18.50 -9.13 11.18
N ALA A 100 -17.67 -8.10 10.98
CA ALA A 100 -16.82 -8.00 9.80
C ALA A 100 -15.65 -7.02 9.98
N PRO A 101 -14.59 -7.15 9.16
CA PRO A 101 -13.58 -6.10 9.01
C PRO A 101 -14.10 -4.95 8.14
N TYR A 102 -13.74 -3.73 8.53
CA TYR A 102 -14.07 -2.50 7.82
C TYR A 102 -12.81 -1.72 7.47
N LEU A 103 -12.88 -1.02 6.34
CA LEU A 103 -11.88 -0.06 5.89
C LEU A 103 -12.54 1.31 5.79
N ARG A 104 -12.14 2.25 6.65
CA ARG A 104 -12.58 3.65 6.59
C ARG A 104 -11.52 4.47 5.86
N VAL A 105 -11.91 5.16 4.79
CA VAL A 105 -11.04 6.07 4.04
C VAL A 105 -11.50 7.50 4.32
N ALA A 106 -10.65 8.29 4.96
CA ALA A 106 -10.99 9.61 5.45
C ALA A 106 -10.06 10.68 4.88
N LYS A 107 -10.59 11.87 4.60
CA LYS A 107 -9.79 13.05 4.24
C LYS A 107 -9.56 13.93 5.47
N THR A 108 -8.30 14.25 5.75
CA THR A 108 -7.93 15.15 6.85
C THR A 108 -7.81 16.60 6.36
N PRO A 109 -8.14 17.62 7.18
CA PRO A 109 -8.68 17.57 8.55
C PRO A 109 -10.23 17.60 8.62
N GLN A 110 -10.93 17.99 7.56
CA GLN A 110 -12.37 18.29 7.60
C GLN A 110 -13.30 17.13 7.17
N GLY A 111 -12.79 15.96 6.77
CA GLY A 111 -13.62 14.94 6.12
C GLY A 111 -13.83 15.21 4.62
N PRO A 112 -14.44 14.30 3.83
CA PRO A 112 -15.39 13.25 4.23
C PRO A 112 -14.77 11.90 4.60
N THR A 113 -15.56 11.01 5.20
CA THR A 113 -15.22 9.61 5.48
C THR A 113 -16.08 8.62 4.71
N LEU A 114 -15.43 7.65 4.08
CA LEU A 114 -16.07 6.53 3.40
C LEU A 114 -15.83 5.27 4.22
N THR A 115 -16.88 4.57 4.61
CA THR A 115 -16.77 3.30 5.32
C THR A 115 -17.10 2.16 4.37
N PHE A 116 -16.11 1.31 4.12
CA PHE A 116 -16.23 0.10 3.33
C PHE A 116 -16.25 -1.14 4.22
N LYS A 117 -17.16 -2.07 3.93
CA LYS A 117 -17.09 -3.45 4.43
C LYS A 117 -16.12 -4.24 3.58
N ILE A 118 -15.21 -4.97 4.21
CA ILE A 118 -14.38 -5.95 3.50
C ILE A 118 -15.12 -7.29 3.55
N HIS A 119 -15.51 -7.82 2.39
CA HIS A 119 -16.14 -9.16 2.30
C HIS A 119 -15.08 -10.24 2.24
N GLU A 120 -14.19 -10.13 1.26
CA GLU A 120 -13.09 -11.07 1.04
C GLU A 120 -11.78 -10.30 0.94
N TYR A 121 -10.72 -10.85 1.53
CA TYR A 121 -9.38 -10.32 1.38
C TYR A 121 -8.37 -11.45 1.20
N SER A 122 -7.27 -11.16 0.51
CA SER A 122 -6.11 -12.04 0.40
C SER A 122 -4.83 -11.24 0.59
N LEU A 123 -3.90 -11.80 1.36
CA LEU A 123 -2.65 -11.15 1.70
C LEU A 123 -1.68 -11.17 0.51
N ALA A 124 -0.75 -10.22 0.47
CA ALA A 124 0.26 -10.20 -0.59
C ALA A 124 1.16 -11.45 -0.55
N VAL A 125 1.37 -12.01 0.65
CA VAL A 125 2.16 -13.24 0.86
C VAL A 125 1.47 -14.43 0.19
N ASP A 126 0.17 -14.61 0.38
CA ASP A 126 -0.59 -15.73 -0.18
C ASP A 126 -0.68 -15.61 -1.71
N ILE A 127 -0.86 -14.39 -2.21
CA ILE A 127 -0.87 -14.12 -3.65
C ILE A 127 0.50 -14.45 -4.25
N ALA A 128 1.59 -14.06 -3.60
CA ALA A 128 2.94 -14.39 -4.06
C ALA A 128 3.18 -15.91 -4.08
N GLN A 129 2.67 -16.66 -3.09
CA GLN A 129 2.77 -18.12 -3.05
C GLN A 129 1.91 -18.81 -4.12
N SER A 130 0.75 -18.25 -4.45
CA SER A 130 -0.12 -18.79 -5.51
C SER A 130 0.48 -18.67 -6.91
N GLN A 131 1.43 -17.75 -7.10
CA GLN A 131 2.07 -17.52 -8.39
C GLN A 131 3.23 -18.48 -8.63
N LEU A 132 3.34 -19.00 -9.84
CA LEU A 132 4.47 -19.85 -10.25
C LEU A 132 5.83 -19.12 -10.18
N ARG A 133 5.83 -17.80 -10.42
CA ARG A 133 7.04 -16.95 -10.44
C ARG A 133 6.75 -15.57 -9.85
N PRO A 134 6.63 -15.46 -8.52
CA PRO A 134 6.42 -14.18 -7.88
C PRO A 134 7.64 -13.28 -8.08
N ARG A 135 7.40 -12.03 -8.46
CA ARG A 135 8.44 -11.02 -8.65
C ARG A 135 7.99 -9.73 -7.97
N CYS A 136 8.63 -9.40 -6.86
CA CYS A 136 8.40 -8.14 -6.14
C CYS A 136 9.73 -7.44 -5.86
N PRO A 137 10.37 -6.81 -6.86
CA PRO A 137 11.56 -6.01 -6.64
C PRO A 137 11.24 -4.83 -5.71
N GLN A 138 12.10 -4.61 -4.71
CA GLN A 138 11.93 -3.54 -3.72
C GLN A 138 11.90 -2.13 -4.35
N ASP A 139 12.54 -1.97 -5.51
CA ASP A 139 12.55 -0.71 -6.26
C ASP A 139 11.16 -0.27 -6.75
N LEU A 140 10.20 -1.19 -6.90
CA LEU A 140 8.82 -0.88 -7.32
C LEU A 140 8.16 0.11 -6.36
N PHE A 141 8.45 0.00 -5.07
CA PHE A 141 7.82 0.79 -4.01
C PHE A 141 8.38 2.21 -3.89
N LYS A 142 9.43 2.55 -4.63
CA LYS A 142 9.96 3.92 -4.67
C LYS A 142 9.06 4.88 -5.43
N ASN A 143 8.31 4.39 -6.41
CA ASN A 143 7.45 5.20 -7.28
C ASN A 143 5.99 5.02 -6.88
N SER A 144 5.18 6.08 -6.93
CA SER A 144 3.74 5.99 -6.65
C SER A 144 3.00 5.11 -7.67
N PRO A 145 1.95 4.39 -7.25
CA PRO A 145 1.13 3.61 -8.16
C PRO A 145 0.19 4.49 -9.01
N LEU A 146 -0.19 3.98 -10.18
CA LEU A 146 -1.22 4.55 -11.05
C LEU A 146 -2.59 4.06 -10.62
N LEU A 147 -3.58 4.95 -10.57
CA LEU A 147 -4.97 4.56 -10.32
C LEU A 147 -5.71 4.32 -11.65
N VAL A 148 -6.34 3.15 -11.78
CA VAL A 148 -7.26 2.82 -12.87
C VAL A 148 -8.63 2.55 -12.27
N LEU A 149 -9.62 3.31 -12.71
CA LEU A 149 -11.01 3.18 -12.27
C LEU A 149 -11.85 2.58 -13.41
N SER A 150 -12.44 1.42 -13.16
CA SER A 150 -13.35 0.73 -14.09
C SER A 150 -14.75 0.66 -13.48
N GLY A 151 -15.77 0.99 -14.28
CA GLY A 151 -17.17 0.84 -13.86
C GLY A 151 -17.76 1.99 -13.02
N PHE A 152 -16.95 2.97 -12.60
CA PHE A 152 -17.40 4.11 -11.75
C PHE A 152 -18.12 5.26 -12.49
N GLY A 153 -18.35 5.13 -13.79
CA GLY A 153 -18.87 6.22 -14.64
C GLY A 153 -20.39 6.46 -14.59
N THR A 154 -21.16 5.70 -13.79
CA THR A 154 -22.61 5.90 -13.67
C THR A 154 -22.93 6.93 -12.60
N GLY A 155 -23.74 7.92 -12.96
CA GLY A 155 -23.99 9.19 -12.25
C GLY A 155 -24.67 9.14 -10.88
N GLU A 156 -24.38 8.13 -10.07
CA GLU A 156 -24.70 8.14 -8.64
C GLU A 156 -23.70 9.04 -7.91
N GLU A 157 -24.21 10.02 -7.15
CA GLU A 157 -23.38 11.03 -6.47
C GLU A 157 -22.33 10.40 -5.53
N HIS A 158 -22.70 9.29 -4.87
CA HIS A 158 -21.82 8.56 -3.98
C HIS A 158 -20.63 7.91 -4.72
N LEU A 159 -20.81 7.42 -5.94
CA LEU A 159 -19.73 6.86 -6.77
C LEU A 159 -18.78 7.94 -7.30
N ILE A 160 -19.30 9.11 -7.62
CA ILE A 160 -18.50 10.28 -8.01
C ILE A 160 -17.62 10.71 -6.82
N LEU A 161 -18.17 10.72 -5.61
CA LEU A 161 -17.41 11.06 -4.41
C LEU A 161 -16.30 10.05 -4.13
N ILE A 162 -16.60 8.74 -4.22
CA ILE A 162 -15.60 7.66 -4.12
C ILE A 162 -14.48 7.87 -5.14
N THR A 163 -14.85 8.08 -6.40
CA THR A 163 -13.90 8.31 -7.50
C THR A 163 -12.99 9.50 -7.20
N ARG A 164 -13.56 10.62 -6.78
CA ARG A 164 -12.81 11.83 -6.43
C ARG A 164 -11.89 11.62 -5.22
N MET A 165 -12.32 10.87 -4.21
CA MET A 165 -11.47 10.54 -3.06
C MET A 165 -10.28 9.68 -3.46
N PHE A 166 -10.49 8.60 -4.21
CA PHE A 166 -9.39 7.76 -4.68
C PHE A 166 -8.46 8.50 -5.65
N GLN A 167 -8.99 9.36 -6.52
CA GLN A 167 -8.17 10.20 -7.41
C GLN A 167 -7.27 11.16 -6.64
N HIS A 168 -7.75 11.76 -5.57
CA HIS A 168 -6.96 12.70 -4.75
C HIS A 168 -6.04 12.01 -3.73
N MET A 169 -6.24 10.71 -3.49
CA MET A 169 -5.36 9.92 -2.63
C MET A 169 -3.99 9.66 -3.27
N PHE A 170 -3.93 9.62 -4.61
CA PHE A 170 -2.69 9.47 -5.37
C PHE A 170 -2.27 10.80 -6.01
N PRO A 171 -0.97 11.00 -6.30
CA PRO A 171 -0.50 12.19 -6.99
C PRO A 171 -1.16 12.30 -8.37
N THR A 172 -1.52 13.51 -8.78
CA THR A 172 -2.06 13.75 -10.13
C THR A 172 -0.97 13.56 -11.17
N ILE A 173 -1.30 12.89 -12.27
CA ILE A 173 -0.35 12.49 -13.30
C ILE A 173 -0.70 13.21 -14.60
N ASP A 174 0.23 14.03 -15.08
CA ASP A 174 0.10 14.70 -16.38
C ASP A 174 0.73 13.85 -17.48
N VAL A 175 -0.08 13.41 -18.44
CA VAL A 175 0.34 12.49 -19.51
C VAL A 175 1.55 12.98 -20.31
N ASN A 176 1.71 14.30 -20.44
CA ASN A 176 2.76 14.91 -21.25
C ASN A 176 4.12 15.03 -20.54
N THR A 177 4.15 15.09 -19.22
CA THR A 177 5.37 15.38 -18.44
C THR A 177 5.92 14.16 -17.72
N VAL A 178 5.14 13.09 -17.61
CA VAL A 178 5.45 11.94 -16.75
C VAL A 178 6.43 10.99 -17.43
N LYS A 179 7.47 10.61 -16.68
CA LYS A 179 8.45 9.62 -17.10
C LYS A 179 7.85 8.21 -16.96
N LEU A 180 7.71 7.51 -18.09
CA LEU A 180 7.19 6.14 -18.14
C LEU A 180 8.00 5.16 -17.27
N SER A 181 9.29 5.43 -17.03
CA SER A 181 10.14 4.60 -16.16
C SER A 181 9.67 4.56 -14.70
N LEU A 182 8.95 5.59 -14.24
CA LEU A 182 8.41 5.67 -12.88
C LEU A 182 7.10 4.87 -12.74
N CYS A 183 6.36 4.73 -13.84
CA CYS A 183 5.08 4.05 -13.90
C CYS A 183 5.25 2.52 -13.89
N GLN A 184 5.46 1.95 -12.71
CA GLN A 184 5.73 0.51 -12.55
C GLN A 184 4.61 -0.24 -11.81
N ARG A 185 3.69 0.48 -11.13
CA ARG A 185 2.62 -0.10 -10.31
C ARG A 185 1.26 0.47 -10.71
N ILE A 186 0.22 -0.36 -10.66
CA ILE A 186 -1.17 0.00 -10.95
C ILE A 186 -2.06 -0.52 -9.82
N VAL A 187 -2.91 0.33 -9.29
CA VAL A 187 -4.07 -0.02 -8.48
C VAL A 187 -5.29 0.03 -9.38
N LEU A 188 -5.94 -1.11 -9.54
CA LEU A 188 -7.18 -1.25 -10.28
C LEU A 188 -8.33 -1.32 -9.28
N LEU A 189 -9.28 -0.41 -9.43
CA LEU A 189 -10.60 -0.50 -8.79
C LEU A 189 -11.61 -0.83 -9.87
N ASN A 190 -12.33 -1.94 -9.69
CA ASN A 190 -13.40 -2.33 -10.59
C ASN A 190 -14.73 -2.36 -9.83
N TYR A 191 -15.68 -1.51 -10.23
CA TYR A 191 -17.01 -1.49 -9.66
C TYR A 191 -17.97 -2.31 -10.50
N ASN A 192 -18.61 -3.31 -9.88
CA ASN A 192 -19.68 -4.07 -10.52
C ASN A 192 -21.04 -3.52 -10.05
N LYS A 193 -21.84 -3.03 -11.01
CA LYS A 193 -23.15 -2.40 -10.75
C LYS A 193 -24.19 -3.38 -10.23
N GLU A 194 -24.09 -4.65 -10.58
CA GLU A 194 -25.09 -5.66 -10.19
C GLU A 194 -24.90 -6.08 -8.73
N THR A 195 -23.65 -6.31 -8.32
CA THR A 195 -23.31 -6.75 -6.97
C THR A 195 -23.04 -5.59 -6.01
N LYS A 196 -22.85 -4.38 -6.52
CA LYS A 196 -22.42 -3.17 -5.76
C LYS A 196 -21.08 -3.35 -5.04
N LEU A 197 -20.28 -4.32 -5.48
CA LEU A 197 -18.96 -4.60 -4.95
C LEU A 197 -17.88 -3.88 -5.76
N ILE A 198 -16.85 -3.43 -5.05
CA ILE A 198 -15.63 -2.85 -5.59
C ILE A 198 -14.51 -3.87 -5.42
N ASP A 199 -13.99 -4.36 -6.53
CA ASP A 199 -12.78 -5.18 -6.52
C ASP A 199 -11.56 -4.28 -6.48
N PHE A 200 -10.75 -4.45 -5.43
CA PHE A 200 -9.47 -3.80 -5.25
C PHE A 200 -8.34 -4.77 -5.63
N ARG A 201 -7.55 -4.40 -6.64
CA ARG A 201 -6.42 -5.23 -7.11
C ARG A 201 -5.17 -4.39 -7.38
N HIS A 202 -4.02 -4.93 -7.03
CA HIS A 202 -2.73 -4.26 -7.20
C HIS A 202 -1.79 -5.06 -8.09
N TYR A 203 -1.41 -4.46 -9.22
CA TYR A 203 -0.56 -5.05 -10.24
C TYR A 203 0.75 -4.27 -10.40
N SER A 204 1.81 -5.00 -10.74
CA SER A 204 3.02 -4.48 -11.33
C SER A 204 2.96 -4.56 -12.85
N ILE A 205 3.48 -3.53 -13.51
CA ILE A 205 3.62 -3.48 -14.96
C ILE A 205 4.94 -4.13 -15.34
N ARG A 206 4.89 -5.08 -16.25
CA ARG A 206 6.05 -5.65 -16.91
C ARG A 206 5.96 -5.42 -18.41
N LEU A 207 6.96 -4.76 -18.95
CA LEU A 207 7.10 -4.60 -20.39
C LEU A 207 7.86 -5.78 -20.98
N GLN A 208 7.27 -6.41 -21.98
CA GLN A 208 7.85 -7.50 -22.75
C GLN A 208 8.00 -7.05 -24.21
N PRO A 209 9.22 -7.03 -24.79
CA PRO A 209 9.39 -6.64 -26.18
C PRO A 209 8.81 -7.71 -27.10
N VAL A 210 8.02 -7.29 -28.09
CA VAL A 210 7.41 -8.17 -29.10
C VAL A 210 8.40 -8.35 -30.25
N GLY A 211 8.42 -9.53 -30.87
CA GLY A 211 9.32 -9.84 -31.99
C GLY A 211 10.72 -10.33 -31.60
N VAL A 212 10.96 -10.59 -30.30
CA VAL A 212 12.23 -11.17 -29.81
C VAL A 212 11.97 -12.54 -29.19
N SER A 213 12.73 -13.56 -29.64
CA SER A 213 12.61 -14.94 -29.15
C SER A 213 12.89 -15.03 -27.64
N ARG A 214 12.24 -15.99 -26.96
CA ARG A 214 12.41 -16.21 -25.51
C ARG A 214 13.87 -16.45 -25.11
N ARG A 215 14.67 -17.06 -26.00
CA ARG A 215 16.10 -17.34 -25.77
C ARG A 215 16.95 -16.06 -25.76
N ILE A 216 16.77 -15.20 -26.76
CA ILE A 216 17.42 -13.89 -26.81
C ILE A 216 17.01 -13.06 -25.58
N ARG A 217 15.74 -13.13 -25.19
CA ARG A 217 15.26 -12.44 -23.99
C ARG A 217 15.94 -12.92 -22.71
N LYS A 218 16.07 -14.23 -22.50
CA LYS A 218 16.79 -14.81 -21.34
C LYS A 218 18.27 -14.43 -21.36
N PHE A 219 18.88 -14.39 -22.54
CA PHE A 219 20.27 -13.98 -22.70
C PHE A 219 20.48 -12.50 -22.35
N VAL A 220 19.64 -11.61 -22.89
CA VAL A 220 19.80 -10.16 -22.69
C VAL A 220 19.33 -9.71 -21.29
N GLN A 221 18.24 -10.28 -20.75
CA GLN A 221 17.67 -9.85 -19.47
C GLN A 221 18.29 -10.57 -18.25
N ASN A 222 18.55 -11.88 -18.37
CA ASN A 222 19.00 -12.69 -17.23
C ASN A 222 20.47 -13.07 -17.32
N HIS A 223 21.19 -12.61 -18.37
CA HIS A 223 22.58 -13.01 -18.65
C HIS A 223 22.80 -14.53 -18.68
N GLN A 224 21.72 -15.28 -18.94
CA GLN A 224 21.78 -16.73 -18.98
C GLN A 224 22.33 -17.14 -20.35
N VAL A 225 23.54 -17.70 -20.35
CA VAL A 225 24.18 -18.19 -21.56
C VAL A 225 23.37 -19.37 -22.11
N PRO A 226 22.82 -19.28 -23.33
CA PRO A 226 22.12 -20.40 -23.96
C PRO A 226 23.10 -21.52 -24.29
N ASP A 227 22.61 -22.74 -24.34
CA ASP A 227 23.42 -23.88 -24.78
C ASP A 227 23.66 -23.79 -26.30
N LEU A 228 24.92 -23.58 -26.69
CA LEU A 228 25.34 -23.41 -28.08
C LEU A 228 25.77 -24.72 -28.74
N ARG A 229 25.79 -25.85 -28.02
CA ARG A 229 26.36 -27.11 -28.52
C ARG A 229 25.68 -27.65 -29.79
N ASN A 230 24.39 -27.37 -29.98
CA ASN A 230 23.60 -27.86 -31.11
C ASN A 230 23.37 -26.81 -32.22
N LEU A 231 24.06 -25.67 -32.16
CA LEU A 231 23.88 -24.55 -33.09
C LEU A 231 25.16 -24.39 -33.91
N GLN A 232 25.05 -24.45 -35.24
CA GLN A 232 26.19 -24.27 -36.15
C GLN A 232 26.41 -22.80 -36.51
N ASP A 233 25.34 -22.00 -36.54
CA ASP A 233 25.40 -20.57 -36.85
C ASP A 233 24.58 -19.71 -35.86
N VAL A 234 24.93 -18.42 -35.77
CA VAL A 234 24.19 -17.39 -35.03
C VAL A 234 22.80 -17.20 -35.63
N SER A 235 22.67 -17.33 -36.96
CA SER A 235 21.39 -17.28 -37.65
C SER A 235 20.44 -18.36 -37.13
N ASP A 236 20.91 -19.61 -36.92
CA ASP A 236 20.13 -20.70 -36.33
C ASP A 236 19.63 -20.36 -34.93
N PHE A 237 20.37 -19.58 -34.13
CA PHE A 237 19.92 -19.20 -32.80
C PHE A 237 18.73 -18.22 -32.84
N VAL A 238 18.68 -17.36 -33.87
CA VAL A 238 17.65 -16.34 -34.05
C VAL A 238 16.43 -16.89 -34.80
N THR A 239 16.65 -17.71 -35.83
CA THR A 239 15.60 -18.19 -36.76
C THR A 239 14.97 -19.51 -36.37
N ARG A 240 15.62 -20.34 -35.53
CA ARG A 240 15.08 -21.65 -35.12
C ARG A 240 13.95 -21.49 -34.10
N ALA A 241 12.79 -21.07 -34.59
CA ALA A 241 11.55 -20.87 -33.85
C ALA A 241 10.88 -22.19 -33.41
N GLY A 242 11.29 -23.36 -33.92
CA GLY A 242 10.53 -24.60 -33.78
C GLY A 242 10.82 -25.52 -32.58
N TYR A 243 11.68 -25.17 -31.61
CA TYR A 243 12.14 -26.13 -30.57
C TYR A 243 12.00 -25.64 -29.12
N GLY A 244 10.84 -25.07 -28.78
CA GLY A 244 10.54 -24.75 -27.38
C GLY A 244 9.16 -24.15 -27.17
N SER A 245 8.13 -25.01 -27.07
CA SER A 245 6.81 -24.75 -26.45
C SER A 245 6.39 -23.27 -26.50
N GLU A 246 6.03 -22.81 -27.70
CA GLU A 246 5.44 -21.50 -27.96
C GLU A 246 3.96 -21.45 -27.56
N SER A 247 3.60 -22.13 -26.46
CA SER A 247 2.22 -22.31 -26.02
C SER A 247 1.61 -21.09 -25.32
N GLU A 248 2.29 -19.94 -25.35
CA GLU A 248 1.65 -18.66 -25.07
C GLU A 248 1.71 -17.87 -26.38
N ALA A 249 0.62 -17.93 -27.16
CA ALA A 249 0.36 -16.88 -28.14
C ALA A 249 0.44 -15.55 -27.36
N ASP A 250 1.41 -14.72 -27.69
CA ASP A 250 1.47 -13.35 -27.17
C ASP A 250 0.27 -12.66 -27.83
N ASP A 251 -0.87 -12.62 -27.12
CA ASP A 251 -2.12 -12.04 -27.63
C ASP A 251 -1.84 -10.63 -28.16
N GLU A 252 -2.03 -10.46 -29.47
CA GLU A 252 -1.68 -9.26 -30.23
C GLU A 252 -2.43 -8.01 -29.73
N ALA A 253 -3.51 -8.22 -28.96
CA ALA A 253 -4.39 -7.21 -28.38
C ALA A 253 -3.72 -6.31 -27.31
N ALA A 254 -2.64 -6.76 -26.66
CA ALA A 254 -2.00 -6.02 -25.56
C ALA A 254 -0.66 -5.38 -25.97
N THR A 255 -0.49 -5.03 -27.25
CA THR A 255 0.75 -4.45 -27.78
C THR A 255 0.69 -2.92 -27.84
N VAL A 256 1.73 -2.26 -27.32
CA VAL A 256 1.86 -0.79 -27.29
C VAL A 256 3.18 -0.39 -27.93
N SER A 257 3.17 0.65 -28.77
CA SER A 257 4.38 1.28 -29.28
C SER A 257 5.00 2.17 -28.20
N LEU A 258 6.25 1.92 -27.84
CA LEU A 258 6.92 2.71 -26.82
C LEU A 258 7.34 4.07 -27.35
N ALA A 259 6.98 5.14 -26.65
CA ALA A 259 7.39 6.50 -26.99
C ALA A 259 8.84 6.82 -26.58
N SER A 260 9.40 6.09 -25.62
CA SER A 260 10.76 6.30 -25.10
C SER A 260 11.44 4.99 -24.73
N ASP A 261 12.78 5.04 -24.61
CA ASP A 261 13.58 3.89 -24.19
C ASP A 261 13.31 3.53 -22.73
N LEU A 262 12.86 2.29 -22.50
CA LEU A 262 12.54 1.75 -21.18
C LEU A 262 13.46 0.57 -20.85
N GLY A 263 14.67 0.91 -20.39
CA GLY A 263 15.71 -0.06 -20.04
C GLY A 263 16.50 -0.54 -21.25
N ARG A 264 17.24 -1.65 -21.09
CA ARG A 264 18.17 -2.15 -22.13
C ARG A 264 17.50 -2.81 -23.33
N VAL A 265 16.33 -3.40 -23.14
CA VAL A 265 15.69 -4.28 -24.14
C VAL A 265 14.50 -3.61 -24.82
N ASN A 266 13.85 -2.68 -24.14
CA ASN A 266 12.68 -2.01 -24.69
C ASN A 266 13.11 -0.63 -25.22
N ARG A 267 13.34 -0.55 -26.53
CA ARG A 267 13.74 0.69 -27.20
C ARG A 267 12.52 1.48 -27.67
N ALA A 268 12.67 2.79 -27.80
CA ALA A 268 11.70 3.68 -28.40
C ALA A 268 11.29 3.17 -29.79
N SER A 269 10.02 3.36 -30.13
CA SER A 269 9.38 2.90 -31.38
C SER A 269 9.27 1.39 -31.56
N THR A 270 9.73 0.57 -30.61
CA THR A 270 9.48 -0.88 -30.64
C THR A 270 8.13 -1.23 -30.04
N LYS A 271 7.44 -2.22 -30.62
CA LYS A 271 6.20 -2.78 -30.05
C LYS A 271 6.56 -3.60 -28.80
N SER A 272 5.97 -3.25 -27.67
CA SER A 272 6.10 -3.99 -26.42
C SER A 272 4.73 -4.40 -25.92
N ALA A 273 4.60 -5.67 -25.51
CA ALA A 273 3.44 -6.20 -24.84
C ALA A 273 3.49 -5.80 -23.37
N VAL A 274 2.37 -5.31 -22.85
CA VAL A 274 2.21 -4.98 -21.43
C VAL A 274 1.68 -6.22 -20.71
N LYS A 275 2.50 -6.79 -19.83
CA LYS A 275 2.09 -7.89 -18.95
C LYS A 275 1.89 -7.36 -17.54
N LEU A 276 0.77 -7.70 -16.93
CA LEU A 276 0.49 -7.38 -15.54
C LEU A 276 0.87 -8.57 -14.67
N GLN A 277 1.60 -8.31 -13.60
CA GLN A 277 1.89 -9.30 -12.57
C GLN A 277 1.34 -8.80 -11.24
N GLU A 278 0.55 -9.61 -10.58
CA GLU A 278 -0.09 -9.20 -9.34
C GLU A 278 0.88 -9.19 -8.16
N ILE A 279 0.79 -8.13 -7.35
CA ILE A 279 1.58 -7.98 -6.11
C ILE A 279 0.70 -8.27 -4.89
N GLY A 280 -0.56 -7.80 -4.93
CA GLY A 280 -1.47 -7.82 -3.78
C GLY A 280 -1.45 -6.52 -2.96
N PRO A 281 -2.39 -6.32 -2.02
CA PRO A 281 -3.45 -7.25 -1.61
C PRO A 281 -4.63 -7.31 -2.61
N ARG A 282 -5.45 -8.37 -2.51
CA ARG A 282 -6.77 -8.48 -3.16
C ARG A 282 -7.83 -8.22 -2.12
N MET A 283 -8.81 -7.37 -2.41
CA MET A 283 -9.95 -7.16 -1.52
C MET A 283 -11.22 -6.95 -2.33
N THR A 284 -12.34 -7.41 -1.79
CA THR A 284 -13.68 -7.05 -2.25
C THR A 284 -14.32 -6.14 -1.21
N LEU A 285 -14.67 -4.93 -1.64
CA LEU A 285 -15.14 -3.85 -0.78
C LEU A 285 -16.59 -3.52 -1.13
N GLU A 286 -17.43 -3.33 -0.13
CA GLU A 286 -18.79 -2.81 -0.28
C GLU A 286 -18.91 -1.47 0.43
N LEU A 287 -19.46 -0.46 -0.24
CA LEU A 287 -19.71 0.83 0.40
C LEU A 287 -20.92 0.73 1.33
N ILE A 288 -20.71 0.97 2.63
CA ILE A 288 -21.82 1.01 3.60
C ILE A 288 -22.32 2.41 3.80
N LYS A 289 -21.43 3.31 4.22
CA LYS A 289 -21.80 4.66 4.64
C LYS A 289 -20.79 5.70 4.19
N ILE A 290 -21.30 6.89 3.95
CA ILE A 290 -20.54 8.12 3.70
C ILE A 290 -20.93 9.10 4.77
N GLU A 291 -19.95 9.64 5.49
CA GLU A 291 -20.16 10.66 6.51
C GLU A 291 -19.41 11.94 6.11
N GLU A 292 -20.02 13.07 6.46
CA GLU A 292 -19.34 14.34 6.49
C GLU A 292 -18.39 14.39 7.71
N GLY A 293 -17.28 15.12 7.65
CA GLY A 293 -16.35 15.20 8.79
C GLY A 293 -15.39 14.00 8.89
N LEU A 294 -14.64 13.95 9.99
CA LEU A 294 -13.67 12.92 10.30
C LEU A 294 -14.27 11.92 11.30
N CYS A 295 -14.91 10.86 10.80
CA CYS A 295 -15.51 9.77 11.58
C CYS A 295 -16.65 10.13 12.55
N THR A 296 -16.99 11.41 12.73
CA THR A 296 -17.99 11.85 13.72
C THR A 296 -19.06 12.79 13.16
N GLY A 297 -19.23 12.88 11.85
CA GLY A 297 -20.21 13.80 11.25
C GLY A 297 -21.41 13.11 10.61
N GLN A 298 -22.22 13.91 9.92
CA GLN A 298 -23.54 13.48 9.44
C GLN A 298 -23.43 12.44 8.33
N VAL A 299 -24.20 11.35 8.44
CA VAL A 299 -24.30 10.32 7.41
C VAL A 299 -25.06 10.87 6.19
N MET A 300 -24.35 11.05 5.07
CA MET A 300 -24.90 11.49 3.79
C MET A 300 -25.53 10.34 3.00
N PHE A 301 -24.92 9.15 3.08
CA PHE A 301 -25.37 7.96 2.37
C PHE A 301 -25.23 6.74 3.27
N SER A 302 -26.23 5.86 3.26
CA SER A 302 -26.18 4.55 3.91
C SER A 302 -26.90 3.52 3.04
N ILE A 303 -26.28 2.36 2.83
CA ILE A 303 -26.84 1.29 2.01
C ILE A 303 -28.08 0.64 2.67
N ASN A 304 -28.24 0.78 3.99
CA ASN A 304 -29.34 0.17 4.76
C ASN A 304 -30.60 1.05 4.86
N GLY A 305 -30.70 2.13 4.11
CA GLY A 305 -31.95 2.86 3.92
C GLY A 305 -32.09 4.15 4.74
N THR A 306 -32.39 5.22 4.02
CA THR A 306 -32.84 6.51 4.52
C THR A 306 -34.32 6.43 4.94
N ALA A 307 -34.60 6.67 6.24
CA ALA A 307 -35.77 7.37 6.82
C ALA A 307 -36.44 6.72 8.05
N GLY A 308 -36.20 5.45 8.37
CA GLY A 308 -36.84 4.77 9.53
C GLY A 308 -35.92 4.46 10.73
N GLU A 309 -34.62 4.27 10.49
CA GLU A 309 -33.70 3.71 11.49
C GLU A 309 -32.61 4.68 11.98
N LYS A 310 -32.72 5.98 11.68
CA LYS A 310 -31.73 6.99 12.12
C LYS A 310 -31.50 6.95 13.64
N LYS A 311 -32.53 6.69 14.45
CA LYS A 311 -32.39 6.59 15.92
C LYS A 311 -31.86 5.25 16.42
N SER A 312 -31.94 4.19 15.62
CA SER A 312 -31.52 2.85 16.02
C SER A 312 -30.07 2.59 15.61
N GLN A 313 -29.66 3.07 14.44
CA GLN A 313 -28.28 2.98 13.96
C GLN A 313 -27.36 4.03 14.60
N ASP A 314 -27.81 5.27 14.87
CA ASP A 314 -27.00 6.20 15.66
C ASP A 314 -26.83 5.69 17.09
N LYS A 315 -27.85 5.07 17.70
CA LYS A 315 -27.71 4.42 19.00
C LYS A 315 -26.84 3.17 18.97
N LYS A 316 -26.81 2.43 17.86
CA LYS A 316 -26.01 1.21 17.75
C LYS A 316 -24.57 1.52 17.37
N ASN A 317 -24.32 2.55 16.57
CA ASN A 317 -22.99 3.05 16.27
C ASN A 317 -22.43 3.85 17.45
N ASN A 318 -23.21 4.67 18.14
CA ASN A 318 -22.78 5.26 19.41
C ASN A 318 -22.54 4.17 20.44
N LYS A 319 -23.35 3.11 20.51
CA LYS A 319 -23.02 1.97 21.35
C LYS A 319 -21.79 1.22 20.88
N GLU A 320 -21.55 1.05 19.58
CA GLU A 320 -20.33 0.39 19.10
C GLU A 320 -19.09 1.27 19.29
N ASP A 321 -19.21 2.59 19.20
CA ASP A 321 -18.13 3.54 19.52
C ASP A 321 -17.98 3.71 21.06
N GLU A 322 -19.06 3.65 21.86
CA GLU A 322 -19.05 3.63 23.33
C GLU A 322 -18.55 2.28 23.87
N ASP A 323 -18.92 1.15 23.26
CA ASP A 323 -18.39 -0.19 23.56
C ASP A 323 -16.92 -0.30 23.08
N GLU A 324 -16.54 0.35 21.96
CA GLU A 324 -15.12 0.51 21.54
C GLU A 324 -14.35 1.36 22.57
N GLU A 325 -14.94 2.45 23.09
CA GLU A 325 -14.34 3.31 24.13
C GLU A 325 -14.30 2.61 25.51
N GLU A 326 -15.33 1.86 25.91
CA GLU A 326 -15.40 1.07 27.14
C GLU A 326 -14.43 -0.13 27.10
N GLU A 327 -14.30 -0.83 25.96
CA GLU A 327 -13.26 -1.86 25.78
C GLU A 327 -11.84 -1.24 25.77
N GLU A 328 -11.68 0.00 25.33
CA GLU A 328 -10.41 0.73 25.44
C GLU A 328 -10.09 1.11 26.90
N GLU A 329 -11.09 1.53 27.70
CA GLU A 329 -10.97 1.86 29.12
C GLU A 329 -10.73 0.61 30.00
N GLU A 330 -11.47 -0.49 29.81
CA GLU A 330 -11.26 -1.75 30.58
C GLU A 330 -9.87 -2.36 30.35
N VAL A 331 -9.31 -2.19 29.15
CA VAL A 331 -7.94 -2.63 28.83
C VAL A 331 -6.90 -1.70 29.42
N GLU A 332 -7.20 -0.41 29.59
CA GLU A 332 -6.31 0.55 30.26
C GLU A 332 -6.24 0.29 31.77
N ASP A 333 -7.37 -0.02 32.41
CA ASP A 333 -7.43 -0.36 33.84
C ASP A 333 -6.72 -1.69 34.15
N GLY A 334 -6.86 -2.71 33.29
CA GLY A 334 -6.16 -3.99 33.46
C GLY A 334 -4.64 -3.92 33.22
N GLU A 335 -4.14 -2.93 32.48
CA GLU A 335 -2.70 -2.68 32.29
C GLU A 335 -2.12 -1.81 33.43
N GLY A 336 -2.93 -0.95 34.06
CA GLY A 336 -2.52 -0.15 35.23
C GLY A 336 -2.21 -0.99 36.47
N GLU A 337 -2.91 -2.11 36.66
CA GLU A 337 -2.61 -3.06 37.73
C GLU A 337 -1.36 -3.90 37.41
N ALA A 338 -1.14 -4.30 36.15
CA ALA A 338 -0.02 -5.15 35.76
C ALA A 338 1.36 -4.43 35.75
N ASP A 339 1.39 -3.11 35.48
CA ASP A 339 2.62 -2.30 35.59
C ASP A 339 2.96 -1.94 37.05
N SER A 340 2.07 -2.20 38.02
CA SER A 340 2.31 -1.91 39.45
C SER A 340 2.95 -3.05 40.25
N ASP A 341 2.96 -4.26 39.70
CA ASP A 341 3.48 -5.47 40.35
C ASP A 341 4.94 -5.82 39.95
N ASP A 342 5.56 -5.11 39.00
CA ASP A 342 6.92 -5.42 38.47
C ASP A 342 8.05 -4.53 39.03
N ASP A 343 7.76 -3.59 39.93
CA ASP A 343 8.74 -2.61 40.47
C ASP A 343 9.14 -2.89 41.93
N GLY A 344 9.17 -4.16 42.32
CA GLY A 344 9.33 -4.56 43.72
C GLY A 344 10.18 -5.78 43.98
N GLU A 345 11.34 -5.97 43.33
CA GLU A 345 12.39 -6.89 43.81
C GLU A 345 13.70 -6.65 43.04
N GLU A 346 14.60 -5.81 43.59
CA GLU A 346 16.07 -5.90 43.47
C GLU A 346 16.72 -4.71 44.20
N GLU A 347 17.09 -4.89 45.48
CA GLU A 347 18.26 -4.27 46.14
C GLU A 347 18.33 -4.77 47.59
N ASP A 348 19.02 -5.90 47.80
CA ASP A 348 19.65 -6.26 49.07
C ASP A 348 20.82 -7.19 48.73
N ASP A 349 22.02 -6.62 48.60
CA ASP A 349 23.31 -7.25 48.97
C ASP A 349 24.46 -6.30 48.59
N GLU A 350 25.00 -5.59 49.58
CA GLU A 350 26.44 -5.44 49.89
C GLU A 350 26.63 -4.24 50.85
N GLU A 351 26.48 -4.48 52.16
CA GLU A 351 27.11 -3.65 53.20
C GLU A 351 28.51 -4.18 53.50
N GLU A 352 29.49 -3.28 53.42
CA GLU A 352 30.87 -3.45 53.85
C GLU A 352 30.96 -3.54 55.39
N GLU A 353 31.69 -4.54 55.90
CA GLU A 353 32.73 -4.38 56.94
C GLU A 353 33.88 -5.39 56.73
#